data_AF-A0A8S0G034-F1
#
_entry.id   AF-A0A8S0G034-F1
#
_cell.length_a   1.000
_cell.length_b   1.000
_cell.length_c   1.000
_cell.angle_alpha   90.00
_cell.angle_beta   90.00
_cell.angle_gamma   90.00
#
_symmetry.space_group_name_H-M   'P 1'
#
loop_
_entity.id
_entity.type
_entity.pdbx_description
1 polymer ?
#
loop_
_entity_poly.entity_id
_entity_poly.type
_entity_poly.pdbx_seq_one_letter_code
_entity_poly.pdbx_strand_id
1 'polypeptide(L)'
;MMTTETTCLSSVWQTDEEVHNWLALHGRGQDYCQLNPQPMAYYDGCISVDLSAIKPMIALPFHPSNVYEIDTLNQNLTDILREIEIESERVAHGKAKLSLLDKVENGRLKVQQGIIAGCSGGNYENVIAAANALRGQSCGNDTFSLAVYPSSRVASRCLWISPKKVWSQI
;
A
#
# COMPACT_ATOMS: atom_id res chain seq x y z
N MET A 1 4.04 -1.32 9.29
CA MET A 1 3.66 -0.01 9.86
C MET A 1 4.48 1.05 9.15
N MET A 2 3.87 2.18 8.79
CA MET A 2 4.52 3.29 8.10
C MET A 2 4.98 4.32 9.14
N THR A 3 6.17 4.08 9.71
CA THR A 3 6.70 4.73 10.92
C THR A 3 6.79 6.25 10.80
N THR A 4 7.25 6.75 9.65
CA THR A 4 7.42 8.19 9.42
C THR A 4 6.07 8.90 9.36
N GLU A 5 5.09 8.26 8.74
CA GLU A 5 3.73 8.75 8.56
C GLU A 5 2.94 8.76 9.87
N THR A 6 3.32 7.95 10.86
CA THR A 6 2.74 7.96 12.21
C THR A 6 3.51 8.83 13.20
N THR A 7 4.45 9.66 12.74
CA THR A 7 5.30 10.53 13.59
C THR A 7 6.15 9.78 14.62
N CYS A 8 6.33 8.46 14.44
CA CYS A 8 7.13 7.65 15.34
C CYS A 8 8.62 7.83 15.01
N LEU A 9 9.48 7.84 16.03
CA LEU A 9 10.93 7.88 15.82
C LEU A 9 11.45 6.60 15.14
N SER A 10 10.92 5.45 15.57
CA SER A 10 11.26 4.13 15.03
C SER A 10 10.13 3.16 15.32
N SER A 11 10.17 2.00 14.68
CA SER A 11 9.30 0.86 15.00
C SER A 11 10.13 -0.40 14.96
N VAL A 12 9.90 -1.26 15.95
CA VAL A 12 10.61 -2.53 16.10
C VAL A 12 9.61 -3.65 16.25
N TRP A 13 9.94 -4.79 15.66
CA TRP A 13 9.20 -6.02 15.79
C TRP A 13 10.06 -7.01 16.58
N GLN A 14 9.40 -7.92 17.29
CA GLN A 14 10.10 -9.08 17.85
C GLN A 14 10.77 -9.86 16.72
N THR A 15 11.93 -10.45 16.99
CA THR A 15 12.52 -11.41 16.06
C THR A 15 12.22 -12.81 16.57
N ASP A 16 11.42 -13.55 15.81
CA ASP A 16 10.92 -14.87 16.15
C ASP A 16 11.40 -15.93 15.15
N GLU A 17 10.77 -17.09 15.18
CA GLU A 17 11.12 -18.21 14.29
C GLU A 17 10.89 -17.86 12.81
N GLU A 18 9.91 -17.01 12.48
CA GLU A 18 9.69 -16.57 11.09
C GLU A 18 10.89 -15.74 10.60
N VAL A 19 11.41 -14.85 11.45
CA VAL A 19 12.61 -14.07 11.15
C VAL A 19 13.83 -14.98 11.00
N HIS A 20 14.00 -15.97 11.88
CA HIS A 20 15.09 -16.96 11.76
C HIS A 20 15.01 -17.74 10.44
N ASN A 21 13.82 -18.25 10.09
CA ASN A 21 13.59 -18.99 8.84
C ASN A 21 13.86 -18.11 7.62
N TRP A 22 13.41 -16.85 7.65
CA TRP A 22 13.70 -15.89 6.59
C TRP A 22 15.21 -15.67 6.44
N LEU A 23 15.94 -15.46 7.54
CA LEU A 23 17.41 -15.30 7.48
C LEU A 23 18.11 -16.57 6.98
N ALA A 24 17.69 -17.75 7.43
CA ALA A 24 18.24 -19.03 7.01
C ALA A 24 18.05 -19.28 5.51
N LEU A 25 16.87 -18.98 4.96
CA LEU A 25 16.59 -19.04 3.52
C LEU A 25 17.53 -18.14 2.71
N HIS A 26 18.00 -17.03 3.30
CA HIS A 26 18.95 -16.12 2.68
C HIS A 26 20.42 -16.44 3.02
N GLY A 27 20.71 -17.60 3.62
CA GLY A 27 22.07 -18.02 3.99
C GLY A 27 22.67 -17.27 5.18
N ARG A 28 21.80 -16.66 6.01
CA ARG A 28 22.18 -15.82 7.16
C ARG A 28 21.61 -16.34 8.48
N GLY A 29 21.28 -17.63 8.56
CA GLY A 29 20.70 -18.22 9.77
C GLY A 29 21.61 -18.06 11.00
N GLN A 30 22.93 -18.14 10.81
CA GLN A 30 23.92 -17.90 11.87
C GLN A 30 23.95 -16.47 12.42
N ASP A 31 23.41 -15.48 11.69
CA ASP A 31 23.34 -14.09 12.12
C ASP A 31 22.09 -13.82 12.98
N TYR A 32 21.20 -14.80 13.14
CA TYR A 32 19.96 -14.63 13.88
C TYR A 32 20.23 -14.45 15.37
N CYS A 33 19.56 -13.44 15.94
CA CYS A 33 19.50 -13.19 17.37
C CYS A 33 18.05 -12.85 17.73
N GLN A 34 17.53 -13.51 18.78
CA GLN A 34 16.18 -13.27 19.26
C GLN A 34 16.12 -11.95 20.03
N LEU A 35 15.18 -11.09 19.64
CA LEU A 35 14.88 -9.80 20.24
C LEU A 35 13.44 -9.85 20.73
N ASN A 36 13.28 -9.89 22.05
CA ASN A 36 12.00 -9.88 22.72
C ASN A 36 11.98 -8.84 23.84
N PRO A 37 10.81 -8.27 24.17
CA PRO A 37 10.61 -7.51 25.39
C PRO A 37 11.05 -8.33 26.60
N GLN A 38 11.74 -7.69 27.53
CA GLN A 38 12.09 -8.32 28.79
C GLN A 38 10.83 -8.53 29.65
N PRO A 39 10.84 -9.51 30.56
CA PRO A 39 9.81 -9.59 31.60
C PRO A 39 9.66 -8.24 32.30
N MET A 40 8.41 -7.78 32.47
CA MET A 40 8.06 -6.48 33.07
C MET A 40 8.49 -5.24 32.25
N ALA A 41 8.66 -5.36 30.94
CA ALA A 41 8.76 -4.19 30.07
C ALA A 41 7.51 -3.29 30.23
N TYR A 42 7.74 -1.99 30.42
CA TYR A 42 6.68 -0.99 30.58
C TYR A 42 6.54 -0.16 29.31
N TYR A 43 5.30 0.14 28.92
CA TYR A 43 4.97 0.97 27.77
C TYR A 43 4.05 2.10 28.22
N ASP A 44 4.33 3.34 27.79
CA ASP A 44 3.50 4.51 28.13
C ASP A 44 2.07 4.43 27.60
N GLY A 45 1.85 3.60 26.58
CA GLY A 45 0.54 3.31 26.02
C GLY A 45 0.51 1.98 25.27
N CYS A 46 -0.70 1.43 25.10
CA CYS A 46 -0.93 0.22 24.34
C CYS A 46 -2.14 0.42 23.43
N ILE A 47 -2.00 0.03 22.17
CA ILE A 47 -3.09 0.00 21.20
C ILE A 47 -3.24 -1.45 20.77
N SER A 48 -4.43 -2.00 20.95
CA SER A 48 -4.78 -3.34 20.47
C SER A 48 -5.50 -3.23 19.13
N VAL A 49 -5.06 -4.00 18.14
CA VAL A 49 -5.63 -4.01 16.80
C VAL A 49 -6.09 -5.43 16.48
N ASP A 50 -7.40 -5.58 16.25
CA ASP A 50 -7.98 -6.84 15.76
C ASP A 50 -7.81 -6.93 14.24
N LEU A 51 -6.88 -7.79 13.79
CA LEU A 51 -6.60 -7.98 12.37
C LEU A 51 -7.78 -8.60 11.60
N SER A 52 -8.69 -9.30 12.28
CA SER A 52 -9.87 -9.91 11.65
C SER A 52 -10.96 -8.90 11.30
N ALA A 53 -10.96 -7.73 11.96
CA ALA A 53 -11.88 -6.64 11.71
C ALA A 53 -11.40 -5.67 10.63
N ILE A 54 -10.14 -5.79 10.17
CA ILE A 54 -9.56 -4.86 9.19
C ILE A 54 -10.18 -5.09 7.81
N LYS A 55 -10.62 -3.99 7.19
CA LYS A 55 -11.12 -3.95 5.83
C LYS A 55 -10.14 -3.27 4.87
N PRO A 56 -10.26 -3.49 3.56
CA PRO A 56 -9.52 -2.72 2.57
C PRO A 56 -9.78 -1.21 2.73
N MET A 57 -8.70 -0.44 2.80
CA MET A 57 -8.74 1.02 2.98
C MET A 57 -7.99 1.74 1.86
N ILE A 58 -8.33 3.01 1.67
CA ILE A 58 -7.68 3.93 0.73
C ILE A 58 -7.44 5.27 1.42
N ALA A 59 -6.25 5.83 1.21
CA ALA A 59 -5.95 7.22 1.58
C ALA A 59 -6.17 8.13 0.37
N LEU A 60 -6.95 9.18 0.55
CA LEU A 60 -7.17 10.20 -0.47
C LEU A 60 -6.07 11.28 -0.42
N PRO A 61 -5.98 12.16 -1.44
CA PRO A 61 -4.92 13.16 -1.54
C PRO A 61 -4.72 14.05 -0.30
N PHE A 62 -3.58 14.76 -0.31
CA PHE A 62 -3.11 15.77 0.65
C PHE A 62 -2.54 15.29 1.97
N HIS A 63 -3.06 14.20 2.55
CA HIS A 63 -2.50 13.66 3.80
C HIS A 63 -2.70 12.14 3.93
N PRO A 64 -1.70 11.35 4.36
CA PRO A 64 -1.84 9.90 4.49
C PRO A 64 -2.87 9.46 5.53
N SER A 65 -3.25 10.34 6.47
CA SER A 65 -4.33 10.09 7.44
C SER A 65 -5.74 10.33 6.89
N ASN A 66 -5.87 10.78 5.64
CA ASN A 66 -7.15 10.99 4.99
C ASN A 66 -7.71 9.65 4.46
N VAL A 67 -8.00 8.73 5.39
CA VAL A 67 -8.26 7.32 5.11
C VAL A 67 -9.74 6.99 5.19
N TYR A 68 -10.21 6.19 4.24
CA TYR A 68 -11.56 5.65 4.19
C TYR A 68 -11.53 4.14 3.95
N GLU A 69 -12.50 3.42 4.50
CA GLU A 69 -12.82 2.07 4.00
C GLU A 69 -13.27 2.18 2.55
N ILE A 70 -12.85 1.24 1.70
CA ILE A 70 -13.23 1.24 0.28
C ILE A 70 -14.76 1.19 0.11
N ASP A 71 -15.47 0.47 0.97
CA ASP A 71 -16.93 0.39 0.95
C ASP A 71 -17.58 1.75 1.27
N THR A 72 -17.07 2.45 2.29
CA THR A 72 -17.53 3.79 2.67
C THR A 72 -17.30 4.80 1.55
N LEU A 73 -16.13 4.74 0.90
CA LEU A 73 -15.83 5.58 -0.26
C LEU A 73 -16.82 5.32 -1.40
N ASN A 74 -17.09 4.06 -1.73
CA ASN A 74 -18.01 3.71 -2.81
C ASN A 74 -19.46 4.13 -2.53
N GLN A 75 -19.91 4.07 -1.27
CA GLN A 75 -21.26 4.44 -0.87
C GLN A 75 -21.49 5.96 -0.85
N ASN A 76 -20.46 6.75 -0.53
CA ASN A 76 -20.54 8.20 -0.33
C ASN A 76 -19.61 8.95 -1.30
N LEU A 77 -19.43 8.42 -2.50
CA LEU A 77 -18.34 8.80 -3.41
C LEU A 77 -18.34 10.30 -3.72
N THR A 78 -19.47 10.84 -4.14
CA THR A 78 -19.59 12.25 -4.54
C THR A 78 -19.27 13.19 -3.38
N ASP A 79 -19.80 12.90 -2.19
CA ASP A 79 -19.64 13.77 -1.02
C ASP A 79 -18.19 13.79 -0.56
N ILE A 80 -17.56 12.61 -0.44
CA ILE A 80 -16.16 12.49 -0.06
C ILE A 80 -15.25 13.19 -1.09
N LEU A 81 -15.43 12.93 -2.39
CA LEU A 81 -14.61 13.59 -3.42
C LEU A 81 -14.78 15.11 -3.41
N ARG A 82 -15.98 15.61 -3.12
CA ARG A 82 -16.23 17.05 -3.00
C ARG A 82 -15.50 17.66 -1.81
N GLU A 83 -15.47 16.98 -0.67
CA GLU A 83 -14.69 17.41 0.50
C GLU A 83 -13.20 17.52 0.16
N ILE A 84 -12.65 16.56 -0.59
CA ILE A 84 -11.26 16.58 -1.05
C ILE A 84 -10.97 17.76 -1.99
N GLU A 85 -11.88 18.09 -2.91
CA GLU A 85 -11.72 19.26 -3.78
C GLU A 85 -11.67 20.56 -2.97
N ILE A 86 -12.52 20.70 -1.93
CA ILE A 86 -12.51 21.88 -1.05
C ILE A 86 -11.19 21.98 -0.29
N GLU A 87 -10.70 20.86 0.25
CA GLU A 87 -9.41 20.84 0.95
C GLU A 87 -8.24 21.13 -0.01
N SER A 88 -8.35 20.68 -1.28
CA SER A 88 -7.37 21.03 -2.31
C SER A 88 -7.23 22.54 -2.50
N GLU A 89 -8.34 23.28 -2.52
CA GLU A 89 -8.31 24.74 -2.70
C GLU A 89 -7.60 25.42 -1.53
N ARG A 90 -7.82 24.90 -0.32
CA ARG A 90 -7.16 25.36 0.90
C ARG A 90 -5.66 25.11 0.87
N VAL A 91 -5.23 23.89 0.53
CA VAL A 91 -3.81 23.48 0.50
C VAL A 91 -3.06 24.16 -0.65
N ALA A 92 -3.68 24.30 -1.82
CA ALA A 92 -3.04 24.91 -2.98
C ALA A 92 -3.01 26.45 -2.93
N HIS A 93 -3.65 27.08 -1.94
CA HIS A 93 -3.85 28.53 -1.89
C HIS A 93 -4.40 29.11 -3.21
N GLY A 94 -5.32 28.38 -3.85
CA GLY A 94 -5.91 28.75 -5.16
C GLY A 94 -4.97 28.69 -6.37
N LYS A 95 -3.72 28.21 -6.22
CA LYS A 95 -2.75 28.13 -7.33
C LYS A 95 -2.97 26.95 -8.27
N ALA A 96 -3.72 25.94 -7.83
CA ALA A 96 -4.05 24.76 -8.60
C ALA A 96 -5.48 24.34 -8.28
N LYS A 97 -6.22 23.93 -9.33
CA LYS A 97 -7.57 23.39 -9.19
C LYS A 97 -7.52 21.88 -9.39
N LEU A 98 -7.95 21.14 -8.38
CA LEU A 98 -8.20 19.71 -8.49
C LEU A 98 -9.67 19.50 -8.81
N SER A 99 -9.94 18.62 -9.77
CA SER A 99 -11.29 18.13 -10.10
C SER A 99 -11.24 16.61 -9.98
N LEU A 100 -12.11 16.06 -9.14
CA LEU A 100 -12.27 14.63 -8.90
C LEU A 100 -13.67 14.15 -9.30
N LEU A 101 -14.69 15.00 -9.17
CA LEU A 101 -16.06 14.66 -9.54
C LEU A 101 -16.22 14.39 -11.04
N ASP A 102 -15.42 15.04 -11.89
CA ASP A 102 -15.36 14.77 -13.34
C ASP A 102 -14.81 13.37 -13.67
N LYS A 103 -14.24 12.66 -12.69
CA LYS A 103 -13.75 11.28 -12.82
C LYS A 103 -14.78 10.24 -12.42
N VAL A 104 -15.97 10.65 -12.00
CA VAL A 104 -17.05 9.72 -11.66
C VAL A 104 -17.80 9.35 -12.94
N GLU A 105 -17.67 8.10 -13.37
CA GLU A 105 -18.37 7.53 -14.53
C GLU A 105 -19.25 6.36 -14.07
N ASN A 106 -20.52 6.36 -14.45
CA ASN A 106 -21.49 5.31 -14.07
C ASN A 106 -21.56 5.05 -12.55
N GLY A 107 -21.45 6.12 -11.76
CA GLY A 107 -21.48 6.04 -10.28
C GLY A 107 -20.23 5.44 -9.65
N ARG A 108 -19.14 5.27 -10.41
CA ARG A 108 -17.85 4.73 -9.92
C ARG A 108 -16.71 5.67 -10.23
N LEU A 109 -15.70 5.68 -9.37
CA LEU A 109 -14.48 6.44 -9.60
C LEU A 109 -13.66 5.78 -10.71
N LYS A 110 -13.44 6.50 -11.80
CA LYS A 110 -12.56 6.05 -12.88
C LYS A 110 -11.11 6.37 -12.57
N VAL A 111 -10.31 5.32 -12.50
CA VAL A 111 -8.85 5.43 -12.31
C VAL A 111 -8.20 5.59 -13.68
N GLN A 112 -7.31 6.57 -13.80
CA GLN A 112 -6.54 6.82 -15.03
C GLN A 112 -5.13 6.24 -14.97
N GLN A 113 -4.58 6.05 -13.76
CA GLN A 113 -3.24 5.54 -13.57
C GLN A 113 -3.17 4.65 -12.34
N GLY A 114 -2.55 3.48 -12.48
CA GLY A 114 -2.13 2.63 -11.39
C GLY A 114 -0.60 2.60 -11.31
N ILE A 115 -0.05 2.83 -10.12
CA ILE A 115 1.40 2.73 -9.90
C ILE A 115 1.65 1.81 -8.71
N ILE A 116 2.41 0.75 -8.93
CA ILE A 116 2.92 -0.13 -7.86
C ILE A 116 4.41 0.17 -7.72
N ALA A 117 4.77 0.93 -6.69
CA ALA A 117 6.12 1.45 -6.52
C ALA A 117 6.50 1.66 -5.06
N GLY A 118 7.74 2.11 -4.85
CA GLY A 118 8.25 2.49 -3.53
C GLY A 118 8.74 1.29 -2.73
N CYS A 119 9.39 1.59 -1.60
CA CYS A 119 9.91 0.58 -0.68
C CYS A 119 8.79 -0.27 -0.05
N SER A 120 7.65 0.35 0.25
CA SER A 120 6.47 -0.30 0.85
C SER A 120 5.60 -1.02 -0.18
N GLY A 121 5.36 -0.40 -1.33
CA GLY A 121 4.44 -0.90 -2.37
C GLY A 121 5.09 -1.82 -3.40
N GLY A 122 6.36 -1.60 -3.76
CA GLY A 122 7.06 -2.29 -4.85
C GLY A 122 7.74 -3.61 -4.49
N ASN A 123 7.41 -4.21 -3.34
CA ASN A 123 7.98 -5.49 -2.92
C ASN A 123 7.44 -6.65 -3.80
N TYR A 124 8.11 -7.80 -3.76
CA TYR A 124 7.77 -8.95 -4.61
C TYR A 124 6.34 -9.45 -4.35
N GLU A 125 5.95 -9.57 -3.08
CA GLU A 125 4.65 -10.12 -2.68
C GLU A 125 3.48 -9.26 -3.17
N ASN A 126 3.59 -7.94 -3.05
CA ASN A 126 2.60 -6.98 -3.55
C ASN A 126 2.45 -7.06 -5.06
N VAL A 127 3.55 -7.14 -5.80
CA VAL A 127 3.52 -7.25 -7.27
C VAL A 127 2.85 -8.56 -7.69
N ILE A 128 3.15 -9.66 -6.99
CA ILE A 128 2.50 -10.96 -7.25
C ILE A 128 1.01 -10.92 -6.88
N ALA A 129 0.63 -10.29 -5.78
CA ALA A 129 -0.77 -10.11 -5.39
C ALA A 129 -1.54 -9.30 -6.44
N ALA A 130 -0.95 -8.21 -6.95
CA ALA A 130 -1.52 -7.42 -8.04
C ALA A 130 -1.65 -8.24 -9.34
N ALA A 131 -0.61 -8.98 -9.73
CA ALA A 131 -0.67 -9.85 -10.90
C ALA A 131 -1.79 -10.90 -10.77
N ASN A 132 -1.97 -11.49 -9.58
CA ASN A 132 -3.05 -12.43 -9.33
C ASN A 132 -4.43 -11.77 -9.40
N ALA A 133 -4.60 -10.56 -8.89
CA ALA A 133 -5.84 -9.80 -8.98
C ALA A 133 -6.20 -9.43 -10.44
N LEU A 134 -5.19 -9.16 -11.27
CA LEU A 134 -5.34 -8.82 -12.69
C LEU A 134 -5.43 -10.06 -13.60
N ARG A 135 -5.24 -11.26 -13.07
CA ARG A 135 -5.18 -12.48 -13.87
C ARG A 135 -6.45 -12.70 -14.68
N GLY A 136 -6.31 -12.74 -16.00
CA GLY A 136 -7.42 -12.97 -16.93
C GLY A 136 -8.35 -11.75 -17.09
N GLN A 137 -8.02 -10.62 -16.47
CA GLN A 137 -8.66 -9.34 -16.69
C GLN A 137 -7.91 -8.55 -17.76
N SER A 138 -8.59 -7.63 -18.42
CA SER A 138 -7.97 -6.63 -19.27
C SER A 138 -8.04 -5.28 -18.55
N CYS A 139 -6.94 -4.53 -18.58
CA CYS A 139 -6.93 -3.14 -18.15
C CYS A 139 -7.56 -2.18 -19.18
N GLY A 140 -8.18 -2.72 -20.24
CA GLY A 140 -8.69 -1.98 -21.38
C GLY A 140 -7.61 -1.58 -22.37
N ASN A 141 -8.02 -1.07 -23.53
CA ASN A 141 -7.14 -0.41 -24.51
C ASN A 141 -7.29 1.12 -24.46
N ASP A 142 -7.88 1.64 -23.39
CA ASP A 142 -8.14 3.06 -23.18
C ASP A 142 -6.99 3.73 -22.42
N THR A 143 -7.23 4.92 -21.88
CA THR A 143 -6.25 5.81 -21.24
C THR A 143 -5.70 5.32 -19.89
N PHE A 144 -6.08 4.13 -19.41
CA PHE A 144 -5.54 3.60 -18.16
C PHE A 144 -4.08 3.16 -18.34
N SER A 145 -3.19 3.69 -17.51
CA SER A 145 -1.77 3.32 -17.50
C SER A 145 -1.41 2.60 -16.21
N LEU A 146 -0.88 1.38 -16.31
CA LEU A 146 -0.30 0.64 -15.19
C LEU A 146 1.22 0.66 -15.27
N ALA A 147 1.87 1.08 -14.19
CA ALA A 147 3.33 1.06 -14.08
C ALA A 147 3.77 0.33 -12.81
N VAL A 148 4.76 -0.55 -12.93
CA VAL A 148 5.29 -1.33 -11.82
C VAL A 148 6.79 -1.09 -11.68
N TYR A 149 7.20 -0.62 -10.51
CA TYR A 149 8.58 -0.30 -10.15
C TYR A 149 9.01 -1.16 -8.96
N PRO A 150 9.69 -2.30 -9.20
CA PRO A 150 10.16 -3.15 -8.11
C PRO A 150 11.12 -2.42 -7.18
N SER A 151 10.98 -2.66 -5.87
CA SER A 151 11.70 -1.92 -4.82
C SER A 151 13.20 -2.18 -4.78
N SER A 152 13.67 -3.27 -5.41
CA SER A 152 15.08 -3.64 -5.45
C SER A 152 15.45 -4.45 -6.69
N ARG A 153 16.76 -4.55 -6.96
CA ARG A 153 17.30 -5.44 -8.00
C ARG A 153 16.96 -6.91 -7.74
N VAL A 154 16.90 -7.32 -6.46
CA VAL A 154 16.53 -8.70 -6.07
C VAL A 154 15.06 -8.95 -6.39
N ALA A 155 14.16 -8.05 -5.99
CA ALA A 155 12.74 -8.15 -6.30
C ALA A 155 12.50 -8.18 -7.82
N SER A 156 13.15 -7.29 -8.57
CA SER A 156 13.11 -7.32 -10.04
C SER A 156 13.58 -8.67 -10.59
N ARG A 157 14.74 -9.17 -10.16
CA ARG A 157 15.27 -10.46 -10.62
C ARG A 157 14.34 -11.63 -10.34
N CYS A 158 13.70 -11.67 -9.17
CA CYS A 158 12.70 -12.70 -8.85
C CYS A 158 11.50 -12.64 -9.81
N LEU A 159 11.00 -11.44 -10.13
CA LEU A 159 9.91 -11.27 -11.11
C LEU A 159 10.31 -11.70 -12.53
N TRP A 160 11.59 -11.54 -12.90
CA TRP A 160 12.11 -11.98 -14.21
C TRP A 160 12.28 -13.50 -14.32
N ILE A 161 12.66 -14.16 -13.24
CA ILE A 161 12.87 -15.62 -13.20
C ILE A 161 11.55 -16.36 -12.99
N SER A 162 10.58 -15.72 -12.32
CA SER A 162 9.23 -16.25 -12.18
C SER A 162 8.63 -16.56 -13.55
N PRO A 163 7.87 -17.66 -13.68
CA PRO A 163 7.34 -18.11 -14.96
C PRO A 163 6.63 -16.96 -15.68
N LYS A 164 6.76 -16.92 -17.03
CA LYS A 164 6.32 -15.89 -17.99
C LYS A 164 4.91 -15.28 -17.79
N LYS A 165 4.12 -15.79 -16.85
CA LYS A 165 2.75 -15.38 -16.50
C LYS A 165 2.66 -14.04 -15.75
N VAL A 166 3.68 -13.62 -14.99
CA VAL A 166 3.58 -12.38 -14.19
C VAL A 166 3.53 -11.14 -15.10
N TRP A 167 4.46 -11.03 -16.04
CA TRP A 167 4.54 -9.90 -16.98
C TRP A 167 3.54 -9.95 -18.12
N SER A 168 2.91 -11.11 -18.39
CA SER A 168 1.80 -11.16 -19.36
C SER A 168 0.48 -10.65 -18.80
N GLN A 169 0.42 -10.36 -17.49
CA GLN A 169 -0.79 -9.98 -16.75
C GLN A 169 -0.78 -8.53 -16.26
N ILE A 170 0.36 -7.84 -16.43
CA ILE A 170 0.61 -6.44 -16.08
C ILE A 170 0.96 -5.73 -17.38
#